data_AF-A0A2E5UPI9-F1
#
_entry.id   AF-A0A2E5UPI9-F1
#
_cell.length_a   1.000
_cell.length_b   1.000
_cell.length_c   1.000
_cell.angle_alpha   90.00
_cell.angle_beta   90.00
_cell.angle_gamma   90.00
#
_symmetry.space_group_name_H-M   'P 1'
#
loop_
_entity.id
_entity.type
_entity.pdbx_description
1 polymer ?
#
loop_
_entity_poly.entity_id
_entity_poly.type
_entity_poly.pdbx_seq_one_letter_code
_entity_poly.pdbx_strand_id
1 'polypeptide(L)'
;MFNYKSFLLIFSLINFLFSQDVSISLDGPNLLYTSNVDIAGFQFNHDGCAINASGGEAELAGFTISKSESVVIGFSLSGSVISSASNGLLIGSLDSCTENSFSNWVFSGFGGITLTSEFLSSTTLNGCTDSLACNYDSSATEDNGSCTYAEENFDCDGNCIVT
;
A
#
# COMPACT_ATOMS: atom_id res chain seq x y z
N MET A 1 9.49 -8.94 -35.14
CA MET A 1 8.13 -8.44 -34.82
C MET A 1 7.70 -9.10 -33.52
N PHE A 2 8.07 -8.51 -32.38
CA PHE A 2 7.69 -9.03 -31.06
C PHE A 2 6.19 -8.81 -30.87
N ASN A 3 5.47 -9.88 -30.58
CA ASN A 3 4.00 -9.86 -30.56
C ASN A 3 3.50 -9.20 -29.26
N TYR A 4 2.78 -8.09 -29.37
CA TYR A 4 2.21 -7.33 -28.25
C TYR A 4 1.36 -8.19 -27.29
N LYS A 5 0.69 -9.23 -27.79
CA LYS A 5 -0.02 -10.21 -26.94
C LYS A 5 0.93 -11.01 -26.04
N SER A 6 2.13 -11.33 -26.54
CA SER A 6 3.16 -12.03 -25.77
C SER A 6 3.77 -11.11 -24.69
N PHE A 7 3.90 -9.81 -24.97
CA PHE A 7 4.38 -8.82 -23.99
C PHE A 7 3.36 -8.57 -22.87
N LEU A 8 2.06 -8.46 -23.20
CA LEU A 8 0.98 -8.37 -22.21
C LEU A 8 0.84 -9.63 -21.34
N LEU A 9 0.97 -10.82 -21.93
CA LEU A 9 0.96 -12.08 -21.20
C LEU A 9 2.17 -12.20 -20.27
N ILE A 10 3.34 -11.77 -20.72
CA ILE A 10 4.57 -11.73 -19.90
C ILE A 10 4.44 -10.68 -18.79
N PHE A 11 3.94 -9.48 -19.07
CA PHE A 11 3.71 -8.43 -18.07
C PHE A 11 2.65 -8.84 -17.04
N SER A 12 1.57 -9.51 -17.46
CA SER A 12 0.57 -10.09 -16.57
C SER A 12 1.12 -11.26 -15.75
N LEU A 13 1.99 -12.11 -16.32
CA LEU A 13 2.68 -13.17 -15.57
C LEU A 13 3.68 -12.58 -14.56
N ILE A 14 4.39 -11.52 -14.92
CA ILE A 14 5.36 -10.84 -14.05
C ILE A 14 4.66 -10.19 -12.87
N ASN A 15 3.53 -9.50 -13.08
CA ASN A 15 2.71 -8.99 -11.98
C ASN A 15 2.14 -10.12 -11.09
N PHE A 16 1.87 -11.30 -11.66
CA PHE A 16 1.46 -12.48 -10.89
C PHE A 16 2.62 -13.12 -10.10
N LEU A 17 3.86 -12.94 -10.55
CA LEU A 17 5.08 -13.43 -9.88
C LEU A 17 5.52 -12.53 -8.71
N PHE A 18 4.97 -11.32 -8.59
CA PHE A 18 5.25 -10.36 -7.51
C PHE A 18 4.01 -10.00 -6.68
N SER A 19 2.90 -10.75 -6.80
CA SER A 19 1.73 -10.51 -5.96
C SER A 19 2.04 -10.99 -4.54
N GLN A 20 2.00 -10.07 -3.58
CA GLN A 20 2.08 -10.38 -2.16
C GLN A 20 0.79 -11.05 -1.69
N ASP A 21 0.88 -11.89 -0.66
CA ASP A 21 -0.30 -12.54 -0.08
C ASP A 21 -1.21 -11.52 0.63
N VAL A 22 -0.58 -10.59 1.36
CA VAL A 22 -1.25 -9.52 2.11
C VAL A 22 -0.69 -8.16 1.68
N SER A 23 -1.57 -7.22 1.37
CA SER A 23 -1.20 -5.82 1.16
C SER A 23 -1.82 -4.97 2.26
N ILE A 24 -1.06 -4.01 2.79
CA ILE A 24 -1.43 -3.16 3.92
C ILE A 24 -1.40 -1.70 3.48
N SER A 25 -2.33 -0.88 3.95
CA SER A 25 -2.28 0.57 3.77
C SER A 25 -2.86 1.30 4.98
N LEU A 26 -2.68 2.62 5.04
CA LEU A 26 -3.27 3.47 6.08
C LEU A 26 -4.27 4.44 5.49
N ASP A 27 -5.39 4.61 6.19
CA ASP A 27 -6.37 5.67 5.96
C ASP A 27 -6.73 6.33 7.29
N GLY A 28 -6.02 7.43 7.61
CA GLY A 28 -6.15 8.11 8.90
C GLY A 28 -5.87 7.15 10.08
N PRO A 29 -6.81 6.94 11.02
CA PRO A 29 -6.62 6.07 12.18
C PRO A 29 -6.82 4.58 11.87
N ASN A 30 -6.95 4.20 10.60
CA ASN A 30 -7.32 2.86 10.17
C ASN A 30 -6.15 2.17 9.46
N LEU A 31 -5.79 0.97 9.91
CA LEU A 31 -4.94 0.06 9.17
C LEU A 31 -5.82 -0.81 8.28
N LEU A 32 -5.66 -0.67 6.97
CA LEU A 32 -6.40 -1.42 5.98
C LEU A 32 -5.58 -2.61 5.47
N TYR A 33 -6.27 -3.65 5.01
CA TYR A 33 -5.65 -4.79 4.36
C TYR A 33 -6.44 -5.25 3.13
N THR A 34 -5.72 -5.83 2.18
CA THR A 34 -6.27 -6.75 1.20
C THR A 34 -5.50 -8.06 1.23
N SER A 35 -6.19 -9.19 1.09
CA SER A 35 -5.56 -10.51 1.11
C SER A 35 -6.20 -11.46 0.11
N ASN A 36 -5.39 -12.28 -0.55
CA ASN A 36 -5.86 -13.38 -1.41
C ASN A 36 -5.89 -14.74 -0.68
N VAL A 37 -5.44 -14.79 0.57
CA VAL A 37 -5.37 -15.97 1.43
C VAL A 37 -5.89 -15.67 2.84
N ASP A 38 -6.35 -16.70 3.54
CA ASP A 38 -6.84 -16.55 4.92
C ASP A 38 -5.69 -16.22 5.86
N ILE A 39 -5.90 -15.22 6.72
CA ILE A 39 -4.93 -14.80 7.74
C ILE A 39 -5.32 -15.42 9.08
N ALA A 40 -4.45 -16.24 9.65
CA ALA A 40 -4.61 -16.89 10.96
C ALA A 40 -3.91 -16.12 12.10
N GLY A 41 -3.01 -15.20 11.77
CA GLY A 41 -2.32 -14.37 12.75
C GLY A 41 -1.54 -13.24 12.08
N PHE A 42 -1.29 -12.18 12.83
CA PHE A 42 -0.42 -11.10 12.39
C PHE A 42 0.35 -10.48 13.57
N GLN A 43 1.49 -9.89 13.26
CA GLN A 43 2.29 -9.07 14.15
C GLN A 43 2.94 -7.94 13.37
N PHE A 44 3.10 -6.79 14.00
CA PHE A 44 3.99 -5.74 13.53
C PHE A 44 4.54 -4.94 14.71
N ASN A 45 5.68 -4.30 14.47
CA ASN A 45 6.22 -3.31 15.38
C ASN A 45 5.70 -1.92 15.03
N HIS A 46 5.57 -1.07 16.04
CA HIS A 46 5.24 0.34 15.88
C HIS A 46 6.06 1.25 16.82
N ASP A 47 6.06 2.55 16.55
CA ASP A 47 6.76 3.60 17.29
C ASP A 47 5.96 4.18 18.48
N GLY A 48 4.98 3.44 18.99
CA GLY A 48 4.01 3.91 19.99
C GLY A 48 2.65 4.39 19.42
N CYS A 49 2.51 4.57 18.11
CA CYS A 49 1.27 5.09 17.52
C CYS A 49 0.06 4.11 17.58
N ALA A 50 0.30 2.80 17.78
CA ALA A 50 -0.74 1.77 17.75
C ALA A 50 -1.12 1.17 19.13
N ILE A 51 -0.78 1.85 20.24
CA ILE A 51 -1.06 1.37 21.61
C ILE A 51 -2.56 1.16 21.88
N ASN A 52 -3.42 1.88 21.15
CA ASN A 52 -4.87 1.84 21.28
C ASN A 52 -5.55 0.99 20.21
N ALA A 53 -4.77 0.30 19.35
CA ALA A 53 -5.30 -0.44 18.22
C ALA A 53 -6.45 -1.39 18.60
N SER A 54 -7.54 -1.39 17.86
CA SER A 54 -8.69 -2.26 18.15
C SER A 54 -9.66 -2.34 16.99
N GLY A 55 -10.65 -3.22 17.10
CA GLY A 55 -11.73 -3.36 16.12
C GLY A 55 -11.32 -4.01 14.80
N GLY A 56 -12.07 -3.67 13.76
CA GLY A 56 -11.87 -4.17 12.41
C GLY A 56 -12.25 -5.65 12.22
N GLU A 57 -11.88 -6.17 11.05
CA GLU A 57 -12.09 -7.57 10.68
C GLU A 57 -11.34 -8.53 11.61
N ALA A 58 -10.25 -8.09 12.25
CA ALA A 58 -9.55 -8.92 13.22
C ALA A 58 -10.43 -9.26 14.42
N GLU A 59 -11.03 -8.25 15.08
CA GLU A 59 -11.94 -8.51 16.20
C GLU A 59 -13.24 -9.19 15.74
N LEU A 60 -13.78 -8.84 14.57
CA LEU A 60 -14.97 -9.49 14.01
C LEU A 60 -14.74 -10.99 13.71
N ALA A 61 -13.53 -11.35 13.27
CA ALA A 61 -13.11 -12.75 13.09
C ALA A 61 -12.82 -13.47 14.42
N GLY A 62 -12.92 -12.77 15.56
CA GLY A 62 -12.69 -13.32 16.89
C GLY A 62 -11.22 -13.37 17.29
N PHE A 63 -10.38 -12.47 16.74
CA PHE A 63 -8.98 -12.37 17.16
C PHE A 63 -8.89 -11.58 18.47
N THR A 64 -7.97 -12.00 19.32
CA THR A 64 -7.47 -11.20 20.43
C THR A 64 -6.38 -10.27 19.91
N ILE A 65 -6.52 -8.97 20.18
CA ILE A 65 -5.53 -7.95 19.85
C ILE A 65 -4.70 -7.63 21.09
N SER A 66 -3.48 -8.17 21.15
CA SER A 66 -2.51 -7.89 22.21
C SER A 66 -1.62 -6.72 21.80
N LYS A 67 -1.40 -5.78 22.73
CA LYS A 67 -0.73 -4.51 22.47
C LYS A 67 0.30 -4.22 23.54
N SER A 68 1.36 -3.57 23.12
CA SER A 68 2.41 -3.03 23.98
C SER A 68 2.82 -1.65 23.44
N GLU A 69 3.84 -1.04 24.02
CA GLU A 69 4.38 0.24 23.51
C GLU A 69 5.02 0.12 22.12
N SER A 70 5.39 -1.08 21.68
CA SER A 70 6.16 -1.28 20.43
C SER A 70 5.67 -2.40 19.52
N VAL A 71 4.73 -3.24 19.95
CA VAL A 71 4.28 -4.41 19.21
C VAL A 71 2.77 -4.57 19.35
N VAL A 72 2.12 -4.84 18.22
CA VAL A 72 0.75 -5.35 18.15
C VAL A 72 0.79 -6.78 17.63
N ILE A 73 0.01 -7.66 18.27
CA ILE A 73 -0.18 -9.05 17.86
C ILE A 73 -1.68 -9.33 17.78
N GLY A 74 -2.15 -9.80 16.63
CA GLY A 74 -3.50 -10.31 16.44
C GLY A 74 -3.47 -11.82 16.26
N PHE A 75 -4.19 -12.55 17.11
CA PHE A 75 -4.27 -14.02 17.03
C PHE A 75 -5.64 -14.54 17.49
N SER A 76 -6.06 -15.70 16.99
CA SER A 76 -7.26 -16.39 17.48
C SER A 76 -6.91 -17.58 18.37
N LEU A 77 -7.49 -17.64 19.58
CA LEU A 77 -7.39 -18.81 20.46
C LEU A 77 -8.30 -19.97 20.02
N SER A 78 -9.34 -19.67 19.22
CA SER A 78 -10.24 -20.67 18.65
C SER A 78 -9.78 -21.23 17.31
N GLY A 79 -8.65 -20.73 16.78
CA GLY A 79 -8.18 -21.09 15.44
C GLY A 79 -9.01 -20.48 14.31
N SER A 80 -9.77 -19.42 14.59
CA SER A 80 -10.47 -18.65 13.57
C SER A 80 -9.48 -17.93 12.67
N VAL A 81 -9.91 -17.61 11.45
CA VAL A 81 -9.12 -16.85 10.47
C VAL A 81 -9.88 -15.60 10.04
N ILE A 82 -9.13 -14.56 9.69
CA ILE A 82 -9.64 -13.45 8.90
C ILE A 82 -9.72 -13.94 7.45
N SER A 83 -10.93 -14.01 6.92
CA SER A 83 -11.21 -14.62 5.61
C SER A 83 -10.64 -13.79 4.47
N SER A 84 -10.03 -14.45 3.48
CA SER A 84 -9.59 -13.81 2.22
C SER A 84 -10.75 -13.28 1.36
N ALA A 85 -11.99 -13.70 1.65
CA ALA A 85 -13.18 -13.13 1.05
C ALA A 85 -13.52 -11.74 1.62
N SER A 86 -12.98 -11.40 2.79
CA SER A 86 -13.05 -10.08 3.41
C SER A 86 -11.82 -9.25 3.06
N ASN A 87 -12.02 -7.94 2.91
CA ASN A 87 -10.97 -6.95 2.73
C ASN A 87 -11.44 -5.63 3.36
N GLY A 88 -10.53 -4.74 3.73
CA GLY A 88 -10.89 -3.44 4.32
C GLY A 88 -10.18 -3.19 5.64
N LEU A 89 -10.91 -2.82 6.70
CA LEU A 89 -10.34 -2.46 8.00
C LEU A 89 -9.78 -3.69 8.71
N LEU A 90 -8.46 -3.78 8.86
CA LEU A 90 -7.84 -4.83 9.68
C LEU A 90 -8.03 -4.53 11.17
N ILE A 91 -7.57 -3.34 11.58
CA ILE A 91 -7.64 -2.76 12.92
C ILE A 91 -7.70 -1.23 12.79
N GLY A 92 -8.35 -0.56 13.73
CA GLY A 92 -8.44 0.90 13.81
C GLY A 92 -7.88 1.43 15.13
N SER A 93 -8.31 2.64 15.49
CA SER A 93 -7.88 3.35 16.72
C SER A 93 -6.36 3.57 16.78
N LEU A 94 -5.78 3.90 15.64
CA LEU A 94 -4.39 4.31 15.54
C LEU A 94 -4.24 5.82 15.79
N ASP A 95 -3.22 6.20 16.54
CA ASP A 95 -2.96 7.57 16.96
C ASP A 95 -1.79 8.17 16.17
N SER A 96 -2.10 8.93 15.12
CA SER A 96 -1.11 9.64 14.28
C SER A 96 -0.04 8.74 13.65
N CYS A 97 -0.38 7.47 13.35
CA CYS A 97 0.52 6.57 12.64
C CYS A 97 0.79 7.06 11.21
N THR A 98 2.02 6.88 10.75
CA THR A 98 2.41 7.03 9.34
C THR A 98 2.93 5.70 8.81
N GLU A 99 3.18 5.59 7.50
CA GLU A 99 3.79 4.39 6.91
C GLU A 99 5.14 4.03 7.55
N ASN A 100 5.91 5.05 7.96
CA ASN A 100 7.22 4.88 8.61
C ASN A 100 7.11 4.48 10.08
N SER A 101 5.91 4.53 10.66
CA SER A 101 5.68 4.13 12.04
C SER A 101 5.75 2.61 12.22
N PHE A 102 5.66 1.84 11.13
CA PHE A 102 5.56 0.38 11.20
C PHE A 102 6.81 -0.34 10.70
N SER A 103 7.12 -1.48 11.30
CA SER A 103 8.21 -2.36 10.87
C SER A 103 7.94 -3.82 11.27
N ASN A 104 8.79 -4.75 10.80
CA ASN A 104 8.76 -6.16 11.19
C ASN A 104 7.37 -6.83 11.03
N TRP A 105 6.74 -6.59 9.87
CA TRP A 105 5.49 -7.23 9.51
C TRP A 105 5.65 -8.76 9.46
N VAL A 106 4.73 -9.46 10.12
CA VAL A 106 4.60 -10.91 10.07
C VAL A 106 3.12 -11.22 9.90
N PHE A 107 2.79 -11.99 8.87
CA PHE A 107 1.48 -12.58 8.69
C PHE A 107 1.62 -14.09 8.63
N SER A 108 0.65 -14.80 9.20
CA SER A 108 0.57 -16.25 9.12
C SER A 108 -0.78 -16.69 8.63
N GLY A 109 -0.79 -17.71 7.79
CA GLY A 109 -1.97 -18.45 7.36
C GLY A 109 -2.23 -19.65 8.26
N PHE A 110 -3.21 -20.45 7.89
CA PHE A 110 -3.59 -21.65 8.63
C PHE A 110 -2.39 -22.57 8.90
N GLY A 111 -2.28 -23.06 10.14
CA GLY A 111 -1.15 -23.93 10.54
C GLY A 111 0.19 -23.21 10.67
N GLY A 112 0.23 -21.88 10.63
CA GLY A 112 1.46 -21.10 10.82
C GLY A 112 2.29 -20.92 9.53
N ILE A 113 1.69 -21.13 8.36
CA ILE A 113 2.33 -20.86 7.07
C ILE A 113 2.68 -19.36 7.01
N THR A 114 3.93 -19.02 6.73
CA THR A 114 4.34 -17.61 6.56
C THR A 114 3.70 -17.03 5.31
N LEU A 115 3.05 -15.87 5.46
CA LEU A 115 2.48 -15.11 4.35
C LEU A 115 3.38 -13.92 4.03
N THR A 116 3.53 -13.63 2.75
CA THR A 116 4.23 -12.45 2.25
C THR A 116 3.38 -11.20 2.43
N SER A 117 3.99 -10.09 2.81
CA SER A 117 3.27 -8.84 3.04
C SER A 117 4.01 -7.62 2.51
N GLU A 118 3.26 -6.63 2.04
CA GLU A 118 3.79 -5.34 1.64
C GLU A 118 2.93 -4.19 2.15
N PHE A 119 3.59 -3.13 2.60
CA PHE A 119 2.94 -1.89 2.95
C PHE A 119 2.88 -1.00 1.70
N LEU A 120 1.69 -0.76 1.19
CA LEU A 120 1.43 0.11 0.05
C LEU A 120 1.51 1.56 0.52
N SER A 121 2.66 2.20 0.23
CA SER A 121 2.75 3.66 0.37
C SER A 121 1.83 4.31 -0.66
N SER A 122 0.95 5.19 -0.19
CA SER A 122 0.02 5.94 -1.06
C SER A 122 0.69 7.12 -1.79
N THR A 123 2.03 7.23 -1.81
CA THR A 123 2.68 8.53 -2.06
C THR A 123 3.57 8.66 -3.28
N THR A 124 3.62 7.70 -4.22
CA THR A 124 4.19 7.98 -5.55
C THR A 124 3.12 8.60 -6.45
N LEU A 125 2.85 9.89 -6.24
CA LEU A 125 2.07 10.70 -7.17
C LEU A 125 2.95 10.93 -8.40
N ASN A 126 2.68 10.12 -9.42
CA ASN A 126 3.41 10.13 -10.67
C ASN A 126 2.89 11.27 -11.56
N GLY A 127 3.76 12.22 -11.90
CA GLY A 127 3.45 13.36 -12.75
C GLY A 127 4.71 14.11 -13.16
N CYS A 128 4.59 15.19 -13.92
CA CYS A 128 5.78 15.98 -14.27
C CYS A 128 6.24 16.83 -13.06
N THR A 129 7.45 16.60 -12.58
CA THR A 129 8.02 17.35 -11.44
C THR A 129 8.85 18.56 -11.85
N ASP A 130 9.10 18.76 -13.15
CA ASP A 130 9.86 19.91 -13.65
C ASP A 130 8.97 21.15 -13.75
N SER A 131 9.27 22.16 -12.94
CA SER A 131 8.51 23.43 -12.91
C SER A 131 8.63 24.27 -14.18
N LEU A 132 9.55 23.93 -15.10
CA LEU A 132 9.68 24.55 -16.41
C LEU A 132 8.85 23.85 -17.49
N ALA A 133 8.26 22.70 -17.21
CA ALA A 133 7.41 21.98 -18.15
C ALA A 133 5.97 22.55 -18.18
N CYS A 134 5.33 22.47 -19.33
CA CYS A 134 3.97 22.95 -19.56
C CYS A 134 2.90 22.15 -18.81
N ASN A 135 3.20 20.91 -18.44
CA ASN A 135 2.33 20.01 -17.69
C ASN A 135 2.87 19.72 -16.28
N TYR A 136 3.63 20.65 -15.70
CA TYR A 136 4.08 20.58 -14.32
C TYR A 136 2.91 20.30 -13.37
N ASP A 137 3.05 19.27 -12.54
CA ASP A 137 2.08 18.89 -11.51
C ASP A 137 2.72 19.07 -10.14
N SER A 138 2.26 20.08 -9.41
CA SER A 138 2.77 20.38 -8.06
C SER A 138 2.39 19.33 -7.00
N SER A 139 1.48 18.41 -7.32
CA SER A 139 1.16 17.27 -6.47
C SER A 139 2.05 16.05 -6.75
N ALA A 140 2.77 16.02 -7.88
CA ALA A 140 3.66 14.92 -8.22
C ALA A 140 4.88 14.86 -7.30
N THR A 141 5.17 13.67 -6.79
CA THR A 141 6.34 13.37 -5.94
C THR A 141 7.41 12.58 -6.68
N GLU A 142 7.09 12.03 -7.86
CA GLU A 142 7.99 11.27 -8.72
C GLU A 142 7.76 11.62 -10.20
N ASP A 143 8.84 11.91 -10.93
CA ASP A 143 8.77 12.16 -12.37
C ASP A 143 8.45 10.88 -13.12
N ASN A 144 7.33 10.88 -13.84
CA ASN A 144 6.92 9.74 -14.66
C ASN A 144 7.42 9.85 -16.12
N GLY A 145 8.26 10.83 -16.44
CA GLY A 145 8.80 11.07 -17.78
C GLY A 145 7.76 11.62 -18.76
N SER A 146 6.64 12.14 -18.26
CA SER A 146 5.59 12.75 -19.09
C SER A 146 5.77 14.26 -19.33
N CYS A 147 6.83 14.88 -18.79
CA CYS A 147 7.09 16.31 -18.95
C CYS A 147 7.10 16.75 -20.43
N THR A 148 6.27 17.75 -20.75
CA THR A 148 6.18 18.38 -22.07
C THR A 148 6.64 19.81 -21.97
N TYR A 149 7.52 20.24 -22.88
CA TYR A 149 8.07 21.59 -22.92
C TYR A 149 7.58 22.33 -24.15
N ALA A 150 7.58 23.66 -24.08
CA ALA A 150 7.28 24.49 -25.23
C ALA A 150 8.38 24.33 -26.30
N GLU A 151 7.97 24.41 -27.57
CA GLU A 151 8.91 24.44 -28.71
C GLU A 151 9.77 25.72 -28.66
N GLU A 152 10.96 25.69 -29.28
CA GLU A 152 11.79 26.88 -29.37
C GLU A 152 10.99 28.04 -29.97
N ASN A 153 10.99 29.18 -29.25
CA ASN A 153 10.26 30.41 -29.60
C ASN A 153 8.73 30.39 -29.39
N PHE A 154 8.21 29.38 -28.70
CA PHE A 154 6.80 29.32 -28.32
C PHE A 154 6.61 29.29 -26.80
N ASP A 155 5.43 29.68 -26.33
CA ASP A 155 4.98 29.40 -24.97
C ASP A 155 4.19 28.07 -24.89
N CYS A 156 3.74 27.69 -23.69
CA CYS A 156 3.00 26.46 -23.44
C CYS A 156 1.59 26.42 -24.06
N ASP A 157 1.07 27.57 -24.49
CA ASP A 157 -0.20 27.67 -25.21
C ASP A 157 0.01 27.66 -26.74
N GLY A 158 1.26 27.55 -27.20
CA GLY A 158 1.62 27.54 -28.61
C GLY A 158 1.65 28.94 -29.25
N ASN A 159 1.76 30.01 -28.46
CA ASN A 159 1.95 31.36 -28.98
C ASN A 159 3.42 31.64 -29.26
N CYS A 160 3.72 32.26 -30.40
CA CYS A 160 5.06 32.72 -30.71
C CYS A 160 5.46 33.89 -29.80
N ILE A 161 6.62 33.79 -29.15
CA ILE A 161 7.14 34.81 -28.21
C ILE A 161 8.30 35.64 -28.79
N VAL A 162 8.68 35.41 -30.06
CA VAL A 162 9.66 36.28 -30.74
C VAL A 162 8.95 37.52 -31.24
N THR A 163 9.25 38.65 -30.61
CA THR A 163 8.82 40.00 -31.02
C THR A 163 9.84 40.67 -31.92
#